data_AF-A0A2R6WAN9-F1
#
_entry.id   AF-A0A2R6WAN9-F1
#
_cell.length_a   1.000
_cell.length_b   1.000
_cell.length_c   1.000
_cell.angle_alpha   90.00
_cell.angle_beta   90.00
_cell.angle_gamma   90.00
#
_symmetry.space_group_name_H-M   'P 1'
#
loop_
_entity.id
_entity.type
_entity.pdbx_description
1 polymer ?
#
loop_
_entity_poly.entity_id
_entity_poly.type
_entity_poly.pdbx_seq_one_letter_code
_entity_poly.pdbx_strand_id
1 'polypeptide(L)'
;MTYSIHVRVIQTKPSAWYSIVEKTVWYFAQGATWRDVDGEQILTMGESGTSGLLRFENPQGDFFLVAVGVHNYKRWCDIVPDLKSTETGTAIHPTYYDNGPRNEMLWKQLASIEKKTSKGENIKVDYYKEDGNNLFATITIT
;
A
#
# COMPACT_ATOMS: atom_id res chain seq x y z
N MET A 1 -18.77 2.24 -9.48
CA MET A 1 -18.91 3.01 -8.23
C MET A 1 -17.53 3.23 -7.63
N THR A 2 -17.17 4.47 -7.30
CA THR A 2 -15.83 4.86 -6.83
C THR A 2 -15.53 4.36 -5.43
N TYR A 3 -14.25 4.09 -5.15
CA TYR A 3 -13.73 3.78 -3.82
C TYR A 3 -12.63 4.77 -3.45
N SER A 4 -12.54 5.16 -2.19
CA SER A 4 -11.38 5.85 -1.62
C SER A 4 -10.76 5.06 -0.47
N ILE A 5 -9.43 5.09 -0.39
CA ILE A 5 -8.67 4.60 0.76
C ILE A 5 -7.83 5.75 1.29
N HIS A 6 -8.15 6.18 2.51
CA HIS A 6 -7.42 7.19 3.25
C HIS A 6 -6.35 6.52 4.10
N VAL A 7 -5.08 6.87 3.86
CA VAL A 7 -3.95 6.23 4.52
C VAL A 7 -3.18 7.26 5.34
N ARG A 8 -3.05 7.01 6.64
CA ARG A 8 -2.14 7.75 7.52
C ARG A 8 -0.86 6.95 7.76
N VAL A 9 0.29 7.59 7.57
CA VAL A 9 1.59 7.00 7.90
C VAL A 9 1.98 7.42 9.30
N ILE A 10 2.22 6.45 10.18
CA ILE A 10 2.59 6.65 11.58
C ILE A 10 3.97 6.03 11.78
N GLN A 11 4.97 6.86 12.10
CA GLN A 11 6.33 6.40 12.39
C GLN A 11 6.64 6.63 13.86
N THR A 12 6.97 5.58 14.60
CA THR A 12 7.12 5.67 16.06
C THR A 12 8.55 5.87 16.53
N LYS A 13 9.55 5.64 15.67
CA LYS A 13 10.98 5.83 15.95
C LYS A 13 11.51 7.11 15.29
N PRO A 14 11.75 8.19 16.06
CA PRO A 14 12.28 9.45 15.48
C PRO A 14 13.67 9.30 14.85
N SER A 15 14.45 8.31 15.29
CA SER A 15 15.81 8.04 14.80
C SER A 15 15.85 7.21 13.51
N ALA A 16 14.73 6.62 13.10
CA ALA A 16 14.63 5.77 11.92
C ALA A 16 13.32 6.12 11.20
N TRP A 17 13.43 6.96 10.18
CA TRP A 17 12.29 7.48 9.43
C TRP A 17 12.35 7.04 7.96
N TYR A 18 11.19 6.92 7.36
CA TYR A 18 10.99 6.58 5.95
C TYR A 18 10.24 7.69 5.23
N SER A 19 10.66 8.01 4.01
CA SER A 19 9.92 8.86 3.08
C SER A 19 9.23 8.03 2.03
N ILE A 20 8.08 8.50 1.54
CA ILE A 20 7.49 7.97 0.30
C ILE A 20 8.31 8.49 -0.87
N VAL A 21 8.85 7.58 -1.68
CA VAL A 21 9.70 7.89 -2.85
C VAL A 21 9.06 7.50 -4.18
N GLU A 22 7.93 6.78 -4.14
CA GLU A 22 7.17 6.43 -5.34
C GLU A 22 5.70 6.19 -5.00
N LYS A 23 4.80 6.61 -5.89
CA LYS A 23 3.37 6.33 -5.82
C LYS A 23 2.92 5.79 -7.17
N THR A 24 2.36 4.60 -7.20
CA THR A 24 1.81 4.01 -8.43
C THR A 24 0.32 3.77 -8.32
N VAL A 25 -0.34 3.70 -9.46
CA VAL A 25 -1.76 3.36 -9.60
C VAL A 25 -1.89 2.31 -10.70
N TRP A 26 -2.74 1.31 -10.48
CA TRP A 26 -3.01 0.31 -11.51
C TRP A 26 -4.10 0.82 -12.46
N TYR A 27 -4.03 0.41 -13.73
CA TYR A 27 -4.88 0.96 -14.78
C TYR A 27 -6.27 0.32 -14.86
N PHE A 28 -6.51 -0.82 -14.21
CA PHE A 28 -7.84 -1.43 -14.15
C PHE A 28 -8.87 -0.52 -13.48
N ALA A 29 -10.15 -0.84 -13.65
CA ALA A 29 -11.25 -0.18 -12.96
C ALA A 29 -11.27 1.35 -13.17
N GLN A 30 -10.97 1.79 -14.40
CA GLN A 30 -10.87 3.20 -14.79
C GLN A 30 -9.72 3.96 -14.10
N GLY A 31 -8.71 3.22 -13.63
CA GLY A 31 -7.54 3.77 -12.99
C GLY A 31 -7.78 4.26 -11.56
N ALA A 32 -6.78 4.95 -11.05
CA ALA A 32 -6.83 5.59 -9.73
C ALA A 32 -5.95 6.84 -9.70
N THR A 33 -6.08 7.61 -8.62
CA THR A 33 -5.19 8.76 -8.34
C THR A 33 -4.80 8.78 -6.88
N TRP A 34 -3.55 9.13 -6.60
CA TRP A 34 -3.09 9.50 -5.26
C TRP A 34 -3.18 11.01 -5.06
N ARG A 35 -3.61 11.43 -3.87
CA ARG A 35 -3.52 12.82 -3.41
C ARG A 35 -2.90 12.85 -2.02
N ASP A 36 -2.20 13.94 -1.75
CA ASP A 36 -1.70 14.28 -0.42
C ASP A 36 -2.55 15.42 0.12
N VAL A 37 -3.27 15.19 1.22
CA VAL A 37 -4.15 16.17 1.83
C VAL A 37 -4.00 16.06 3.35
N ASP A 38 -3.59 17.15 4.00
CA ASP A 38 -3.44 17.23 5.46
C ASP A 38 -2.57 16.11 6.07
N GLY A 39 -1.57 15.64 5.31
CA GLY A 39 -0.67 14.55 5.72
C GLY A 39 -1.22 13.13 5.50
N GLU A 40 -2.41 13.00 4.91
CA GLU A 40 -2.96 11.72 4.46
C GLU A 40 -2.62 11.43 3.00
N GLN A 41 -2.39 10.15 2.71
CA GLN A 41 -2.29 9.64 1.34
C GLN A 41 -3.65 9.07 0.94
N ILE A 42 -4.33 9.72 0.00
CA ILE A 42 -5.68 9.34 -0.43
C ILE A 42 -5.62 8.71 -1.81
N LEU A 43 -5.92 7.41 -1.88
CA LEU A 43 -6.09 6.68 -3.14
C LEU A 43 -7.57 6.71 -3.54
N THR A 44 -7.91 7.35 -4.66
CA THR A 44 -9.26 7.32 -5.24
C THR A 44 -9.26 6.45 -6.49
N MET A 45 -10.10 5.43 -6.51
CA MET A 45 -10.20 4.41 -7.57
C MET A 45 -11.54 4.51 -8.28
N GLY A 46 -11.54 4.43 -9.61
CA GLY A 46 -12.76 4.54 -10.41
C GLY A 46 -13.81 3.51 -10.02
N GLU A 47 -13.40 2.25 -9.86
CA GLU A 47 -14.22 1.12 -9.41
C GLU A 47 -13.42 0.08 -8.60
N SER A 48 -14.08 -0.97 -8.11
CA SER A 48 -13.42 -2.16 -7.54
C SER A 48 -12.58 -2.87 -8.62
N GLY A 49 -11.42 -3.41 -8.23
CA GLY A 49 -10.55 -4.19 -9.12
C GLY A 49 -9.19 -3.55 -9.42
N THR A 50 -8.86 -2.42 -8.78
CA THR A 50 -7.58 -1.72 -8.93
C THR A 50 -6.93 -1.44 -7.57
N SER A 51 -5.75 -0.80 -7.59
CA SER A 51 -4.95 -0.53 -6.41
C SER A 51 -3.94 0.59 -6.64
N GLY A 52 -3.32 1.02 -5.55
CA GLY A 52 -2.17 1.90 -5.56
C GLY A 52 -1.07 1.36 -4.63
N LEU A 53 0.17 1.71 -4.95
CA LEU A 53 1.32 1.40 -4.11
C LEU A 53 1.98 2.67 -3.60
N LEU A 54 2.55 2.58 -2.40
CA LEU A 54 3.46 3.56 -1.82
C LEU A 54 4.79 2.86 -1.55
N ARG A 55 5.87 3.29 -2.21
CA ARG A 55 7.23 2.81 -1.94
C ARG A 55 7.92 3.76 -0.98
N PHE A 56 8.58 3.19 0.02
CA PHE A 56 9.24 3.91 1.10
C PHE A 56 10.75 3.70 1.06
N GLU A 57 11.50 4.70 1.49
CA GLU A 57 12.97 4.67 1.62
C GLU A 57 13.40 5.34 2.93
N ASN A 58 14.34 4.74 3.64
CA ASN A 58 15.02 5.38 4.79
C ASN A 58 16.37 5.98 4.37
N PRO A 59 17.02 6.82 5.21
CA PRO A 59 18.34 7.39 4.91
C PRO A 59 19.47 6.37 4.70
N GLN A 60 19.27 5.11 5.08
CA GLN A 60 20.23 4.02 4.88
C GLN A 60 20.07 3.35 3.50
N GLY A 61 19.07 3.76 2.71
CA GLY A 61 18.78 3.19 1.40
C GLY A 61 18.00 1.86 1.46
N ASP A 62 17.30 1.60 2.57
CA ASP A 62 16.42 0.44 2.69
C ASP A 62 15.03 0.78 2.14
N PHE A 63 14.49 -0.16 1.36
CA PHE A 63 13.20 0.00 0.71
C PHE A 63 12.18 -1.02 1.18
N PHE A 64 10.94 -0.57 1.30
CA PHE A 64 9.78 -1.44 1.34
C PHE A 64 8.64 -0.81 0.55
N LEU A 65 7.59 -1.59 0.32
CA LEU A 65 6.40 -1.12 -0.38
C LEU A 65 5.14 -1.55 0.36
N VAL A 66 4.13 -0.68 0.35
CA VAL A 66 2.78 -1.00 0.81
C VAL A 66 1.83 -0.93 -0.37
N ALA A 67 1.04 -1.99 -0.54
CA ALA A 67 -0.04 -2.07 -1.51
C ALA A 67 -1.39 -1.93 -0.80
N VAL A 68 -2.29 -1.11 -1.35
CA VAL A 68 -3.68 -1.01 -0.90
C VAL A 68 -4.61 -0.95 -2.12
N GLY A 69 -5.76 -1.62 -2.03
CA GLY A 69 -6.74 -1.60 -3.11
C GLY A 69 -8.05 -2.25 -2.73
N VAL A 70 -8.92 -2.40 -3.74
CA VAL A 70 -10.21 -3.07 -3.60
C VAL A 70 -10.31 -4.18 -4.63
N HIS A 71 -10.68 -5.37 -4.19
CA HIS A 71 -10.89 -6.54 -5.02
C HIS A 71 -12.20 -7.21 -4.64
N ASN A 72 -13.08 -7.51 -5.62
CA ASN A 72 -14.43 -8.03 -5.40
C ASN A 72 -15.17 -7.29 -4.26
N TYR A 73 -15.17 -5.96 -4.35
CA TYR A 73 -15.88 -5.04 -3.45
C TYR A 73 -15.39 -5.00 -2.00
N LYS A 74 -14.25 -5.62 -1.69
CA LYS A 74 -13.61 -5.57 -0.37
C LYS A 74 -12.18 -5.04 -0.46
N ARG A 75 -11.76 -4.34 0.59
CA ARG A 75 -10.36 -3.92 0.79
C ARG A 75 -9.39 -5.10 0.75
N TRP A 76 -8.17 -4.82 0.30
CA TRP A 76 -7.01 -5.68 0.49
C TRP A 76 -5.77 -4.82 0.75
N CYS A 77 -4.76 -5.42 1.36
CA CYS A 77 -3.44 -4.83 1.51
C CYS A 77 -2.33 -5.88 1.47
N ASP A 78 -1.12 -5.43 1.20
CA ASP A 78 0.10 -6.23 1.31
C ASP A 78 1.29 -5.32 1.64
N ILE A 79 2.36 -5.93 2.15
CA ILE A 79 3.65 -5.29 2.42
C ILE A 79 4.73 -6.10 1.70
N VAL A 80 5.63 -5.43 0.99
CA VAL A 80 6.82 -6.07 0.44
C VAL A 80 8.05 -5.48 1.13
N PRO A 81 8.61 -6.17 2.15
CA PRO A 81 9.81 -5.70 2.83
C PRO A 81 11.07 -5.99 2.00
N ASP A 82 12.19 -5.39 2.39
CA ASP A 82 13.54 -5.71 1.91
C ASP A 82 13.71 -5.63 0.38
N LEU A 83 13.10 -4.62 -0.24
CA LEU A 83 13.20 -4.40 -1.68
C LEU A 83 14.61 -3.93 -2.08
N LYS A 84 15.08 -4.40 -3.22
CA LYS A 84 16.24 -3.82 -3.91
C LYS A 84 15.85 -2.49 -4.54
N SER A 85 16.85 -1.62 -4.78
CA SER A 85 16.63 -0.34 -5.47
C SER A 85 16.03 -0.49 -6.88
N THR A 86 16.25 -1.64 -7.54
CA THR A 86 15.68 -1.96 -8.86
C THR A 86 14.23 -2.47 -8.80
N GLU A 87 13.74 -2.84 -7.62
CA GLU A 87 12.38 -3.34 -7.42
C GLU A 87 11.44 -2.17 -7.10
N THR A 88 11.27 -1.29 -8.09
CA THR A 88 10.40 -0.11 -8.02
C THR A 88 8.93 -0.47 -7.86
N GLY A 89 8.11 0.51 -7.50
CA GLY A 89 6.65 0.37 -7.52
C GLY A 89 6.15 -0.08 -8.89
N THR A 90 6.67 0.52 -9.97
CA THR A 90 6.31 0.14 -11.35
C THR A 90 6.72 -1.29 -11.73
N ALA A 91 7.82 -1.82 -11.18
CA ALA A 91 8.23 -3.21 -11.39
C ALA A 91 7.39 -4.20 -10.57
N ILE A 92 7.02 -3.82 -9.34
CA ILE A 92 6.27 -4.67 -8.39
C ILE A 92 4.77 -4.67 -8.67
N HIS A 93 4.17 -3.55 -9.08
CA HIS A 93 2.71 -3.43 -9.25
C HIS A 93 2.08 -4.50 -10.15
N PRO A 94 2.65 -4.81 -11.33
CA PRO A 94 2.11 -5.86 -12.19
C PRO A 94 2.06 -7.24 -11.52
N THR A 95 2.90 -7.52 -10.52
CA THR A 95 2.98 -8.84 -9.87
C THR A 95 1.72 -9.19 -9.05
N TYR A 96 0.88 -8.21 -8.75
CA TYR A 96 -0.43 -8.39 -8.11
C TYR A 96 -1.53 -8.78 -9.10
N TYR A 97 -1.31 -8.60 -10.41
CA TYR A 97 -2.29 -8.80 -11.46
C TYR A 97 -1.82 -9.88 -12.44
N ASP A 98 -2.67 -10.25 -13.39
CA ASP A 98 -2.35 -11.17 -14.49
C ASP A 98 -1.68 -12.50 -14.06
N ASN A 99 -2.18 -13.09 -12.95
CA ASN A 99 -1.62 -14.28 -12.31
C ASN A 99 -0.16 -14.15 -11.87
N GLY A 100 0.28 -12.92 -11.59
CA GLY A 100 1.57 -12.63 -11.00
C GLY A 100 1.74 -13.27 -9.62
N PRO A 101 2.99 -13.36 -9.13
CA PRO A 101 3.31 -14.10 -7.91
C PRO A 101 2.67 -13.54 -6.63
N ARG A 102 2.12 -12.32 -6.65
CA ARG A 102 1.42 -11.69 -5.53
C ARG A 102 -0.09 -11.63 -5.70
N ASN A 103 -0.62 -12.21 -6.79
CA ASN A 103 -2.05 -12.14 -7.09
C ASN A 103 -2.94 -12.72 -5.97
N GLU A 104 -2.45 -13.74 -5.26
CA GLU A 104 -3.18 -14.33 -4.12
C GLU A 104 -3.51 -13.31 -3.02
N MET A 105 -2.73 -12.22 -2.88
CA MET A 105 -2.98 -11.20 -1.85
C MET A 105 -4.28 -10.42 -2.11
N LEU A 106 -4.69 -10.26 -3.37
CA LEU A 106 -5.95 -9.60 -3.73
C LEU A 106 -7.13 -10.43 -3.25
N TRP A 107 -7.05 -11.75 -3.39
CA TRP A 107 -8.09 -12.70 -3.01
C TRP A 107 -8.19 -12.92 -1.51
N LYS A 108 -7.10 -12.74 -0.75
CA LYS A 108 -7.14 -12.79 0.71
C LYS A 108 -7.95 -11.66 1.33
N GLN A 109 -8.13 -10.53 0.63
CA GLN A 109 -8.97 -9.39 1.05
C GLN A 109 -8.68 -8.96 2.51
N LEU A 110 -7.39 -8.93 2.89
CA LEU A 110 -6.98 -8.67 4.27
C LEU A 110 -7.28 -7.23 4.69
N ALA A 111 -7.86 -7.09 5.88
CA ALA A 111 -8.02 -5.81 6.58
C ALA A 111 -6.75 -5.37 7.33
N SER A 112 -5.86 -6.32 7.62
CA SER A 112 -4.68 -6.07 8.42
C SER A 112 -3.58 -7.03 8.00
N ILE A 113 -2.35 -6.54 7.95
CA ILE A 113 -1.16 -7.35 7.74
C ILE A 113 0.03 -6.69 8.43
N GLU A 114 0.91 -7.52 8.98
CA GLU A 114 2.13 -7.09 9.65
C GLU A 114 3.29 -7.90 9.10
N LYS A 115 4.38 -7.23 8.72
CA LYS A 115 5.61 -7.87 8.26
C LYS A 115 6.81 -7.17 8.88
N LYS A 116 7.86 -7.96 9.11
CA LYS A 116 9.14 -7.50 9.62
C LYS A 116 10.17 -7.49 8.51
N THR A 117 10.98 -6.45 8.45
CA THR A 117 12.17 -6.39 7.57
C THR A 117 13.27 -7.31 8.10
N SER A 118 14.25 -7.62 7.25
CA SER A 118 15.46 -8.35 7.65
C SER A 118 16.26 -7.65 8.76
N LYS A 119 16.13 -6.33 8.89
CA LYS A 119 16.79 -5.49 9.91
C LYS A 119 15.96 -5.32 11.19
N GLY A 120 14.73 -5.83 11.21
CA GLY A 120 13.90 -5.91 12.41
C GLY A 120 12.90 -4.78 12.59
N GLU A 121 12.79 -3.85 11.63
CA GLU A 121 11.68 -2.89 11.59
C GLU A 121 10.37 -3.63 11.32
N ASN A 122 9.32 -3.19 12.01
CA ASN A 122 8.01 -3.78 11.86
C ASN A 122 7.07 -2.81 11.14
N ILE A 123 6.38 -3.32 10.13
CA ILE A 123 5.48 -2.56 9.27
C ILE A 123 4.10 -3.20 9.40
N LYS A 124 3.10 -2.41 9.77
CA LYS A 124 1.71 -2.85 9.87
C LYS A 124 0.81 -2.00 9.00
N VAL A 125 -0.03 -2.63 8.20
CA VAL A 125 -1.21 -1.99 7.59
C VAL A 125 -2.45 -2.43 8.35
N ASP A 126 -3.31 -1.50 8.71
CA ASP A 126 -4.52 -1.79 9.49
C ASP A 126 -5.68 -0.91 9.04
N TYR A 127 -6.74 -1.50 8.48
CA TYR A 127 -7.98 -0.80 8.14
C TYR A 127 -8.85 -0.68 9.38
N TYR A 128 -9.07 0.55 9.88
CA TYR A 128 -9.95 0.82 11.02
C TYR A 128 -11.37 1.22 10.58
N LYS A 129 -11.56 1.52 9.30
CA LYS A 129 -12.87 1.57 8.65
C LYS A 129 -12.78 0.80 7.33
N GLU A 130 -13.35 -0.39 7.34
CA GLU A 130 -13.07 -1.42 6.34
C GLU A 130 -14.23 -1.75 5.39
N ASP A 131 -15.43 -1.21 5.65
CA ASP A 131 -16.63 -1.43 4.85
C ASP A 131 -17.09 -0.17 4.10
N GLY A 132 -17.85 -0.40 3.03
CA GLY A 132 -18.36 0.64 2.15
C GLY A 132 -17.31 1.16 1.17
N ASN A 133 -17.50 2.40 0.71
CA ASN A 133 -16.71 2.99 -0.37
C ASN A 133 -15.63 3.96 0.10
N ASN A 134 -15.72 4.43 1.35
CA ASN A 134 -14.75 5.33 1.96
C ASN A 134 -14.04 4.59 3.09
N LEU A 135 -12.88 4.02 2.74
CA LEU A 135 -12.07 3.16 3.58
C LEU A 135 -10.95 3.96 4.25
N PHE A 136 -10.54 3.53 5.44
CA PHE A 136 -9.49 4.21 6.18
C PHE A 136 -8.52 3.20 6.79
N ALA A 137 -7.23 3.46 6.59
CA ALA A 137 -6.15 2.61 7.04
C ALA A 137 -4.99 3.41 7.64
N THR A 138 -4.19 2.75 8.46
CA THR A 138 -2.89 3.25 8.91
C THR A 138 -1.77 2.37 8.36
N ILE A 139 -0.65 2.99 8.01
CA ILE A 139 0.65 2.33 7.85
C ILE A 139 1.47 2.71 9.08
N THR A 140 1.73 1.76 9.96
CA THR A 140 2.51 1.98 11.19
C THR A 140 3.88 1.33 11.04
N ILE A 141 4.92 2.13 11.22
CA ILE A 141 6.33 1.73 11.11
C ILE A 141 6.95 1.87 12.50
N THR A 142 7.44 0.75 13.06
CA THR A 142 7.96 0.68 14.43
C THR A 142 9.30 0.01 14.55
#